data_AF-A0A3N5EKD3-F1
#
_entry.id   AF-A0A3N5EKD3-F1
#
_cell.length_a   1.000
_cell.length_b   1.000
_cell.length_c   1.000
_cell.angle_alpha   90.00
_cell.angle_beta   90.00
_cell.angle_gamma   90.00
#
_symmetry.space_group_name_H-M   'P 1'
#
loop_
_entity.id
_entity.type
_entity.pdbx_description
1 polymer ?
#
loop_
_entity_poly.entity_id
_entity_poly.type
_entity_poly.pdbx_seq_one_letter_code
_entity_poly.pdbx_strand_id
1 'polypeptide(L)' 'MGNIGTTEIILILLIVLVFFGSKKIPELAQGLGKGIREFKKATREIQSDDEDSRKIEQKPAEEKKG' A
#
# COMPACT_ATOMS: atom_id res chain seq x y z
N MET A 1 4.99 22.11 -28.59
CA MET A 1 5.30 21.95 -27.17
C MET A 1 5.86 20.55 -26.99
N GLY A 2 7.14 20.44 -26.61
CA GLY A 2 7.88 19.18 -26.63
C GLY A 2 7.33 18.18 -25.63
N ASN A 3 6.91 17.02 -26.13
CA ASN A 3 6.70 15.86 -25.28
C ASN A 3 8.07 15.39 -24.82
N ILE A 4 8.27 15.26 -23.52
CA ILE A 4 9.43 14.55 -22.98
C ILE A 4 9.37 13.14 -23.56
N GLY A 5 10.29 12.85 -24.48
CA GLY A 5 10.37 11.58 -25.14
C GLY A 5 10.97 10.53 -24.21
N THR A 6 10.83 9.27 -24.61
CA THR A 6 11.45 8.14 -23.90
C THR A 6 12.95 8.35 -23.73
N THR A 7 13.61 8.99 -24.70
CA THR A 7 15.05 9.31 -24.66
C THR A 7 15.41 10.27 -23.55
N GLU A 8 14.67 11.37 -23.38
CA GLU A 8 14.90 12.33 -22.30
C GLU A 8 14.70 11.69 -20.92
N ILE A 9 13.68 10.85 -20.77
CA ILE A 9 13.44 10.10 -19.52
C ILE A 9 14.64 9.20 -19.20
N ILE A 10 15.16 8.47 -20.19
CA ILE A 10 16.33 7.60 -20.01
C ILE A 10 17.56 8.41 -19.59
N LEU A 11 17.80 9.58 -20.20
CA LEU A 11 18.90 10.48 -19.83
C LEU A 11 18.79 10.95 -18.37
N ILE A 12 17.60 11.36 -17.95
CA ILE A 12 17.35 11.78 -16.56
C ILE A 12 17.60 10.62 -15.60
N LEU A 13 17.07 9.42 -15.91
CA LEU A 13 17.29 8.23 -15.10
C LEU A 13 18.77 7.87 -15.00
N LEU A 14 19.54 8.02 -16.08
CA LEU A 14 20.97 7.74 -16.09
C LEU A 14 21.74 8.71 -15.19
N ILE A 15 21.39 10.01 -15.24
CA ILE A 15 21.97 11.01 -14.33
C ILE A 15 21.65 10.67 -12.86
N VAL A 16 20.38 10.38 -12.55
CA VAL A 16 19.95 9.96 -11.21
C VAL A 16 20.72 8.70 -10.78
N LEU A 17 20.91 7.74 -11.67
CA LEU A 17 21.64 6.50 -11.38
C LEU A 17 23.12 6.75 -11.07
N VAL A 18 23.75 7.74 -11.70
CA VAL A 18 25.15 8.12 -11.42
C VAL A 18 25.26 8.78 -10.04
N PHE A 19 24.34 9.70 -9.70
CA PHE A 19 24.37 10.39 -8.41
C PHE A 19 23.98 9.50 -7.23
N PHE A 20 22.90 8.72 -7.38
CA PHE A 20 22.37 7.89 -6.30
C PHE A 20 22.93 6.47 -6.30
N GLY A 21 23.43 5.99 -7.44
CA GLY A 21 23.90 4.62 -7.63
C GLY A 21 22.77 3.63 -7.90
N SER A 22 23.07 2.56 -8.64
CA SER A 22 22.11 1.50 -8.99
C SER A 22 21.58 0.70 -7.81
N LYS A 23 22.25 0.76 -6.67
CA LYS A 23 21.85 0.05 -5.45
C LYS A 23 20.83 0.83 -4.61
N LYS A 24 20.82 2.17 -4.66
CA LYS A 24 19.96 2.96 -3.78
C LYS A 24 18.50 3.00 -4.21
N ILE A 25 18.22 3.01 -5.51
CA ILE A 25 16.85 2.93 -6.03
C ILE A 25 16.12 1.66 -5.52
N PRO A 26 16.66 0.43 -5.69
CA PRO A 26 16.00 -0.78 -5.20
C PRO A 26 15.96 -0.88 -3.68
N GLU A 27 17.00 -0.39 -2.98
CA GLU A 27 17.03 -0.34 -1.51
C GLU A 27 15.89 0.54 -0.95
N LEU A 28 15.70 1.73 -1.52
CA LEU A 28 14.61 2.64 -1.16
C LEU A 28 13.24 2.05 -1.50
N ALA A 29 13.10 1.45 -2.69
CA ALA A 29 11.85 0.81 -3.11
C ALA A 29 11.46 -0.37 -2.18
N GLN A 30 12.43 -1.17 -1.75
CA GLN A 30 12.20 -2.24 -0.78
C GLN A 30 11.76 -1.71 0.59
N GLY A 31 12.39 -0.64 1.08
CA GLY A 31 12.02 0.02 2.33
C GLY A 31 10.60 0.59 2.28
N LEU A 32 10.30 1.37 1.25
CA LEU A 32 8.97 1.94 1.01
C LEU A 32 7.90 0.86 0.84
N GLY A 33 8.19 -0.19 0.08
CA GLY A 33 7.26 -1.30 -0.13
C GLY A 33 6.90 -2.04 1.17
N LYS A 34 7.88 -2.27 2.04
CA LYS A 34 7.65 -2.83 3.38
C LYS A 34 6.78 -1.90 4.24
N GLY A 35 7.10 -0.60 4.26
CA GLY A 35 6.33 0.40 5.00
C GLY A 35 4.87 0.49 4.55
N ILE A 36 4.62 0.56 3.24
CA ILE A 36 3.27 0.57 2.66
C ILE A 36 2.50 -0.71 3.00
N ARG A 37 3.17 -1.87 2.95
CA ARG A 37 2.56 -3.16 3.30
C ARG A 37 2.13 -3.22 4.77
N GLU A 38 3.00 -2.83 5.69
CA GLU A 38 2.68 -2.78 7.13
C GLU A 38 1.57 -1.75 7.40
N PHE A 39 1.65 -0.57 6.79
CA PHE A 39 0.61 0.46 6.91
C PHE A 39 -0.77 -0.04 6.45
N LYS A 40 -0.81 -0.73 5.31
CA LYS A 40 -2.05 -1.32 4.78
C LYS A 40 -2.58 -2.43 5.68
N LYS A 41 -1.70 -3.24 6.27
CA LYS A 41 -2.07 -4.29 7.22
C LYS A 41 -2.71 -3.71 8.48
N ALA A 42 -2.05 -2.73 9.11
CA ALA A 42 -2.57 -2.06 10.30
C ALA A 42 -3.91 -1.37 10.02
N THR A 43 -4.04 -0.67 8.88
CA THR A 43 -5.31 -0.05 8.47
C THR A 43 -6.43 -1.08 8.32
N ARG A 44 -6.13 -2.28 7.80
CA ARG A 44 -7.12 -3.34 7.61
C ARG A 44 -7.55 -3.97 8.92
N GLU A 45 -6.63 -4.14 9.86
CA GLU A 45 -6.91 -4.67 11.20
C GLU A 45 -7.86 -3.73 11.95
N ILE A 46 -7.59 -2.43 11.93
CA ILE A 46 -8.47 -1.40 12.50
C ILE A 46 -9.88 -1.45 11.86
N GLN A 47 -9.96 -1.51 10.52
CA GLN A 47 -11.26 -1.62 9.85
C GLN A 47 -11.99 -2.93 10.16
N SER A 48 -11.27 -4.03 10.41
CA SER A 48 -11.88 -5.33 10.67
C SER A 48 -12.44 -5.40 12.10
N ASP A 49 -11.76 -4.80 13.08
CA ASP A 49 -12.27 -4.67 14.45
C ASP A 49 -13.56 -3.82 14.51
N ASP A 50 -13.65 -2.80 13.65
CA ASP A 50 -14.87 -1.98 13.50
C ASP A 50 -16.03 -2.73 12.80
N GLU A 51 -15.75 -3.76 12.00
CA GLU A 51 -16.77 -4.58 11.33
C GLU A 51 -17.20 -5.80 12.18
N ASP A 52 -16.29 -6.45 12.91
CA ASP A 52 -16.64 -7.55 13.82
C ASP A 52 -17.48 -7.05 15.01
N SER A 53 -17.23 -5.83 15.50
CA SER A 53 -18.07 -5.18 16.51
C SER A 53 -19.52 -4.95 16.03
N ARG A 54 -19.74 -4.77 14.72
CA ARG A 54 -21.09 -4.59 14.13
C ARG A 54 -21.81 -5.91 13.81
N LYS A 55 -21.09 -7.02 13.76
CA LYS A 55 -21.64 -8.34 13.39
C LYS A 55 -22.16 -9.13 14.59
N ILE A 56 -21.71 -8.82 15.80
CA ILE A 56 -22.14 -9.49 17.05
C ILE A 56 -23.53 -8.99 17.52
N GLU A 57 -23.99 -7.83 17.07
CA GLU A 57 -25.28 -7.25 17.53
C GLU A 57 -26.53 -7.74 16.77
N GLN A 58 -26.44 -8.72 15.86
CA GLN A 58 -27.57 -9.17 15.00
C GLN A 58 -28.06 -10.62 15.20
N LYS A 59 -27.79 -11.29 16.32
CA LYS A 59 -28.49 -12.54 16.68
C LYS A 59 -28.46 -12.71 18.20
N PRO A 60 -29.56 -13.05 18.93
CA PRO A 60 -30.71 -13.87 18.51
C PRO A 60 -32.09 -13.47 19.09
N ALA A 61 -33.19 -13.60 18.33
CA ALA A 61 -34.55 -13.65 18.90
C ALA A 61 -35.56 -14.34 17.97
N GLU A 62 -35.35 -15.62 17.64
CA GLU A 62 -36.45 -16.43 17.07
C GLU A 62 -36.28 -17.91 17.45
N GLU A 63 -36.40 -18.19 18.74
CA GLU A 63 -36.70 -19.53 19.24
C GLU A 63 -37.68 -19.38 20.40
N LYS A 64 -38.99 -19.37 20.07
CA LYS A 64 -40.09 -19.90 20.89
C LYS A 64 -41.43 -19.61 20.22
N LYS A 65 -41.92 -20.61 19.48
CA LYS A 65 -43.34 -20.93 19.44
C LYS A 65 -43.49 -22.42 19.11
N GLY A 66 -43.44 -23.21 20.18
CA GLY A 66 -44.20 -24.45 20.26
C GLY A 66 -45.65 -24.17 20.66
#